data_AF-A0A1E9IM98-F1
#
_entry.id   AF-A0A1E9IM98-F1
#
_cell.length_a   1.000
_cell.length_b   1.000
_cell.length_c   1.000
_cell.angle_alpha   90.00
_cell.angle_beta   90.00
_cell.angle_gamma   90.00
#
_symmetry.space_group_name_H-M   'P 1'
#
loop_
_entity.id
_entity.type
_entity.pdbx_description
1 polymer ?
#
loop_
_entity_poly.entity_id
_entity_poly.type
_entity_poly.pdbx_seq_one_letter_code
_entity_poly.pdbx_strand_id
1 'polypeptide(L)'
;MEVLNKTLNDLEGWTPVRIYLNGYLEKLKVEGKLLPKSKKKEILTDKSLHDEKSEIIVKISDNWLEQYKELWELLVPKQGKASTVQGEVIRICGKLEHEILDNGRINWDNDFELMCKELRKYLLTCGNLLSEEENQKIKNIILKIKKDTVKEKDFDKLTELCTKWILLNRTPIELRKVPYNR
;
A
#
# COMPACT_ATOMS: atom_id res chain seq x y z
N MET A 1 13.97 -10.89 13.62
CA MET A 1 14.62 -11.39 14.85
C MET A 1 16.14 -11.51 14.70
N GLU A 2 16.67 -11.85 13.52
CA GLU A 2 18.13 -11.97 13.34
C GLU A 2 18.84 -10.62 13.08
N VAL A 3 18.16 -9.68 12.40
CA VAL A 3 18.70 -8.33 12.15
C VAL A 3 18.75 -7.48 13.43
N LEU A 4 17.72 -7.58 14.29
CA LEU A 4 17.69 -6.89 15.59
C LEU A 4 18.77 -7.37 16.56
N ASN A 5 19.08 -8.68 16.53
CA ASN A 5 20.14 -9.24 17.37
C ASN A 5 21.55 -8.83 16.91
N LYS A 6 21.72 -8.47 15.63
CA LYS A 6 23.02 -8.08 15.09
C LYS A 6 23.40 -6.65 15.46
N THR A 7 22.43 -5.73 15.53
CA THR A 7 22.65 -4.34 15.98
C THR A 7 22.65 -4.15 17.49
N LEU A 8 22.18 -5.13 18.27
CA LEU A 8 22.14 -5.07 19.75
C LEU A 8 23.38 -5.62 20.44
N ASN A 9 24.32 -6.22 19.70
CA ASN A 9 25.52 -6.82 20.29
C ASN A 9 26.70 -5.85 20.44
N ASP A 10 26.62 -4.64 19.87
CA ASP A 10 27.77 -3.72 19.80
C ASP A 10 27.68 -2.52 20.77
N LEU A 11 26.74 -2.49 21.71
CA LEU A 11 26.63 -1.39 22.69
C LEU A 11 26.28 -1.92 24.09
N GLU A 12 27.30 -2.07 24.94
CA GLU A 12 27.17 -2.44 26.38
C GLU A 12 26.22 -1.52 27.17
N GLY A 13 25.94 -0.31 26.68
CA GLY A 13 25.05 0.68 27.31
C GLY A 13 23.55 0.34 27.31
N TRP A 14 23.11 -0.70 26.60
CA TRP A 14 21.68 -1.04 26.47
C TRP A 14 21.23 -2.23 27.34
N THR A 15 22.13 -2.79 28.14
CA THR A 15 21.86 -3.94 29.02
C THR A 15 20.68 -3.72 29.97
N PRO A 16 20.53 -2.54 30.64
CA PRO A 16 19.40 -2.29 31.54
C PRO A 16 18.05 -2.27 30.79
N VAL A 17 18.02 -1.69 29.59
CA VAL A 17 16.82 -1.60 28.76
C VAL A 17 16.41 -2.98 28.27
N ARG A 18 17.38 -3.84 27.91
CA ARG A 18 17.13 -5.22 27.50
C ARG A 18 16.51 -6.06 28.63
N ILE A 19 17.02 -5.92 29.86
CA ILE A 19 16.47 -6.61 31.03
C ILE A 19 15.04 -6.14 31.30
N TYR A 20 14.81 -4.82 31.28
CA TYR A 20 13.48 -4.24 31.46
C TYR A 20 12.48 -4.74 30.42
N LEU A 21 12.85 -4.70 29.13
CA LEU A 21 12.01 -5.18 28.04
C LEU A 21 11.71 -6.67 28.16
N ASN A 22 12.70 -7.50 28.52
CA ASN A 22 12.48 -8.93 28.73
C ASN A 22 11.52 -9.19 29.88
N GLY A 23 11.68 -8.52 31.02
CA GLY A 23 10.76 -8.65 32.15
C GLY A 23 9.34 -8.20 31.81
N TYR A 24 9.19 -7.12 31.05
CA TYR A 24 7.91 -6.64 30.57
C TYR A 24 7.24 -7.63 29.60
N LEU A 25 8.00 -8.22 28.67
CA LEU A 25 7.49 -9.23 27.74
C LEU A 25 7.04 -10.51 28.45
N GLU A 26 7.76 -10.97 29.47
CA GLU A 26 7.33 -12.12 30.29
C GLU A 26 6.03 -11.81 31.04
N LYS A 27 5.88 -10.60 31.59
CA LYS A 27 4.64 -10.16 32.23
C LYS A 27 3.46 -10.19 31.25
N LEU A 28 3.63 -9.71 30.01
CA LEU A 28 2.59 -9.77 28.98
C LEU A 28 2.24 -11.20 28.55
N LYS A 29 3.21 -12.13 28.55
CA LYS A 29 2.96 -13.57 28.29
C LYS A 29 2.10 -14.20 29.39
N VAL A 30 2.45 -13.94 30.66
CA VAL A 30 1.72 -14.47 31.82
C VAL A 30 0.30 -13.90 31.86
N GLU A 31 0.13 -12.62 31.53
CA GLU A 31 -1.19 -11.96 31.50
C GLU A 31 -2.03 -12.30 30.27
N GLY A 32 -1.53 -13.11 29.32
CA GLY A 32 -2.23 -13.43 28.07
C GLY A 32 -2.48 -12.23 27.15
N LYS A 33 -1.81 -11.10 27.40
CA LYS A 33 -1.93 -9.83 26.64
C LYS A 33 -0.88 -9.68 25.56
N LEU A 34 0.00 -10.67 25.38
CA LEU A 34 0.97 -10.67 24.31
C LEU A 34 0.21 -10.71 22.98
N LEU A 35 0.35 -9.66 22.17
CA LEU A 35 -0.13 -9.65 20.78
C LEU A 35 0.35 -10.92 20.09
N PRO A 36 -0.52 -11.62 19.31
CA PRO A 36 -0.10 -12.78 18.56
C PRO A 36 1.10 -12.37 17.71
N LYS A 37 2.20 -13.12 17.83
CA LYS A 37 3.38 -12.91 16.99
C LYS A 37 2.89 -12.89 15.55
N SER A 38 3.23 -11.83 14.81
CA SER A 38 2.95 -11.75 13.39
C SER A 38 3.40 -13.08 12.77
N LYS A 39 2.46 -13.83 12.18
CA LYS A 39 2.78 -15.07 11.51
C LYS A 39 3.90 -14.75 10.53
N LYS A 40 5.03 -15.46 10.61
CA LYS A 40 6.03 -15.44 9.56
C LYS A 40 5.25 -15.63 8.26
N LYS A 41 5.33 -14.64 7.36
CA LYS A 41 4.73 -14.70 6.03
C LYS A 41 5.31 -15.98 5.40
N GLU A 42 4.52 -17.05 5.36
CA GLU A 42 4.87 -18.19 4.51
C GLU A 42 5.08 -17.60 3.13
N ILE A 43 6.24 -17.87 2.55
CA ILE A 43 6.57 -17.48 1.19
C ILE A 43 5.65 -18.33 0.32
N LEU A 44 4.43 -17.85 0.13
CA LEU A 44 3.48 -18.39 -0.82
C LEU A 44 4.14 -18.24 -2.19
N THR A 45 4.58 -19.38 -2.72
CA THR A 45 4.80 -19.72 -4.13
C THR A 45 4.79 -18.52 -5.07
N ASP A 46 5.93 -18.28 -5.74
CA ASP A 46 6.15 -17.27 -6.77
C ASP A 46 4.98 -17.22 -7.76
N LYS A 47 3.94 -16.44 -7.43
CA LYS A 47 2.86 -16.13 -8.36
C LYS A 47 3.50 -15.25 -9.40
N SER A 48 3.51 -15.74 -10.64
CA SER A 48 3.88 -14.91 -11.78
C SER A 48 3.03 -13.65 -11.76
N LEU A 49 3.68 -12.50 -11.95
CA LEU A 49 2.97 -11.27 -12.28
C LEU A 49 2.12 -11.50 -13.54
N HIS A 50 1.06 -10.72 -13.66
CA HIS A 50 0.25 -10.63 -14.86
C HIS A 50 1.13 -10.33 -16.08
N ASP A 51 0.74 -10.85 -17.25
CA ASP A 51 1.54 -10.80 -18.49
C ASP A 51 1.54 -9.43 -19.20
N GLU A 52 0.85 -8.45 -18.61
CA GLU A 52 0.72 -7.06 -19.06
C GLU A 52 0.00 -6.90 -20.41
N LYS A 53 -0.52 -7.99 -20.99
CA LYS A 53 -1.12 -8.04 -22.33
C LYS A 53 -2.55 -8.55 -22.31
N SER A 54 -2.78 -9.62 -21.56
CA SER A 54 -4.08 -10.26 -21.43
C SER A 54 -5.01 -9.40 -20.58
N GLU A 55 -6.32 -9.63 -20.68
CA GLU A 55 -7.27 -8.96 -19.81
C GLU A 55 -6.96 -9.26 -18.32
N ILE A 56 -7.12 -8.25 -17.47
CA ILE A 56 -6.98 -8.40 -16.01
C ILE A 56 -8.22 -9.08 -15.48
N ILE A 57 -8.06 -10.33 -15.04
CA ILE A 57 -9.14 -11.16 -14.48
C ILE A 57 -8.90 -11.32 -12.98
N VAL A 58 -9.92 -10.97 -12.20
CA VAL A 58 -9.99 -11.21 -10.75
C VAL A 58 -11.32 -11.84 -10.39
N LYS A 59 -11.41 -12.45 -9.21
CA LYS A 59 -12.66 -13.04 -8.75
C LYS A 59 -13.74 -11.97 -8.60
N ILE A 60 -14.95 -12.30 -9.06
CA ILE A 60 -16.14 -11.49 -8.80
C ILE A 60 -16.43 -11.64 -7.30
N SER A 61 -16.42 -10.53 -6.58
CA SER A 61 -16.73 -10.43 -5.16
C SER A 61 -17.36 -9.07 -4.91
N ASP A 62 -18.33 -9.01 -4.00
CA ASP A 62 -18.89 -7.75 -3.52
C ASP A 62 -17.96 -7.07 -2.50
N ASN A 63 -16.90 -7.77 -2.08
CA ASN A 63 -15.89 -7.25 -1.18
C ASN A 63 -14.72 -6.65 -1.97
N TRP A 64 -14.72 -5.32 -2.09
CA TRP A 64 -13.65 -4.58 -2.78
C TRP A 64 -12.26 -4.89 -2.20
N LEU A 65 -12.14 -5.21 -0.90
CA LEU A 65 -10.86 -5.45 -0.25
C LEU A 65 -10.22 -6.78 -0.71
N GLU A 66 -11.03 -7.79 -1.00
CA GLU A 66 -10.54 -9.05 -1.57
C GLU A 66 -10.02 -8.83 -2.99
N GLN A 67 -10.77 -8.07 -3.79
CA GLN A 67 -10.38 -7.73 -5.15
C GLN A 67 -9.10 -6.87 -5.17
N TYR A 68 -8.99 -5.91 -4.26
CA TYR A 68 -7.77 -5.12 -4.07
C TYR A 68 -6.56 -6.01 -3.79
N LYS A 69 -6.69 -6.96 -2.84
CA LYS A 69 -5.59 -7.89 -2.50
C LYS A 69 -5.20 -8.76 -3.70
N GLU A 70 -6.18 -9.25 -4.46
CA GLU A 70 -5.90 -10.04 -5.65
C GLU A 70 -5.20 -9.20 -6.74
N LEU A 71 -5.68 -7.97 -6.99
CA LEU A 71 -5.05 -7.03 -7.91
C LEU A 71 -3.62 -6.66 -7.48
N TRP A 72 -3.38 -6.46 -6.18
CA TRP A 72 -2.04 -6.19 -5.65
C TRP A 72 -1.08 -7.32 -6.02
N GLU A 73 -1.44 -8.56 -5.70
CA GLU A 73 -0.59 -9.73 -5.98
C GLU A 73 -0.39 -9.97 -7.49
N LEU A 74 -1.36 -9.60 -8.32
CA LEU A 74 -1.28 -9.78 -9.78
C LEU A 74 -0.49 -8.69 -10.49
N LEU A 75 -0.62 -7.43 -10.06
CA LEU A 75 -0.20 -6.26 -10.85
C LEU A 75 0.97 -5.49 -10.22
N VAL A 76 1.24 -5.65 -8.93
CA VAL A 76 2.25 -4.86 -8.23
C VAL A 76 3.55 -5.67 -8.12
N PRO A 77 4.65 -5.24 -8.76
CA PRO A 77 5.91 -5.93 -8.63
C PRO A 77 6.47 -5.80 -7.21
N LYS A 78 7.28 -6.78 -6.80
CA LYS A 78 7.97 -6.77 -5.49
C LYS A 78 8.82 -5.52 -5.29
N GLN A 79 9.36 -4.94 -6.38
CA GLN A 79 10.19 -3.75 -6.37
C GLN A 79 9.93 -2.89 -7.60
N GLY A 80 10.12 -1.58 -7.46
CA GLY A 80 9.99 -0.63 -8.56
C GLY A 80 8.55 -0.21 -8.85
N LYS A 81 8.34 0.24 -10.09
CA LYS A 81 7.05 0.68 -10.64
C LYS A 81 6.38 -0.48 -11.35
N ALA A 82 5.06 -0.50 -11.37
CA ALA A 82 4.35 -1.47 -12.19
C ALA A 82 4.52 -1.16 -13.69
N SER A 83 4.35 -2.15 -14.54
CA SER A 83 4.45 -1.97 -16.00
C SER A 83 3.17 -1.39 -16.62
N THR A 84 2.05 -1.47 -15.90
CA THR A 84 0.74 -0.99 -16.36
C THR A 84 0.24 0.16 -15.48
N VAL A 85 -0.59 1.04 -16.04
CA VAL A 85 -1.28 2.10 -15.29
C VAL A 85 -2.12 1.50 -14.16
N GLN A 86 -2.78 0.37 -14.40
CA GLN A 86 -3.57 -0.34 -13.39
C GLN A 86 -2.73 -0.79 -12.20
N GLY A 87 -1.60 -1.45 -12.46
CA GLY A 87 -0.69 -1.84 -11.39
C GLY A 87 -0.12 -0.62 -10.65
N GLU A 88 0.14 0.46 -11.37
CA GLU A 88 0.69 1.68 -10.78
C GLU A 88 -0.34 2.43 -9.92
N VAL A 89 -1.62 2.42 -10.31
CA VAL A 89 -2.73 2.96 -9.50
C VAL A 89 -2.82 2.24 -8.15
N ILE A 90 -2.81 0.89 -8.15
CA ILE A 90 -2.82 0.11 -6.90
C ILE A 90 -1.57 0.37 -6.07
N ARG A 91 -0.40 0.34 -6.71
CA ARG A 91 0.88 0.55 -6.04
C ARG A 91 0.97 1.92 -5.38
N ILE A 92 0.59 2.99 -6.09
CA ILE A 92 0.58 4.35 -5.54
C ILE A 92 -0.39 4.43 -4.36
N CYS A 93 -1.61 3.91 -4.50
CA CYS A 93 -2.61 3.94 -3.43
C CYS A 93 -2.07 3.31 -2.14
N GLY A 94 -1.55 2.08 -2.21
CA GLY A 94 -0.99 1.40 -1.04
C GLY A 94 0.28 2.06 -0.49
N LYS A 95 1.13 2.67 -1.35
CA LYS A 95 2.30 3.43 -0.88
C LYS A 95 1.91 4.70 -0.12
N LEU A 96 0.90 5.43 -0.60
CA LEU A 96 0.40 6.63 0.07
C LEU A 96 -0.23 6.28 1.42
N GLU A 97 -1.03 5.21 1.45
CA GLU A 97 -1.64 4.69 2.66
C GLU A 97 -0.58 4.30 3.70
N HIS A 98 0.37 3.45 3.32
CA HIS A 98 1.46 3.01 4.20
C HIS A 98 2.30 4.19 4.72
N GLU A 99 2.65 5.13 3.84
CA GLU A 99 3.46 6.28 4.26
C GLU A 99 2.75 7.17 5.28
N ILE A 100 1.44 7.39 5.10
CA ILE A 100 0.70 8.30 5.97
C ILE A 100 0.24 7.60 7.25
N LEU A 101 -0.34 6.41 7.14
CA LEU A 101 -0.94 5.70 8.27
C LEU A 101 0.08 4.96 9.13
N ASP A 102 1.11 4.34 8.51
CA ASP A 102 2.08 3.54 9.24
C ASP A 102 3.36 4.33 9.58
N ASN A 103 3.90 5.08 8.60
CA ASN A 103 5.14 5.86 8.81
C ASN A 103 4.89 7.27 9.35
N GLY A 104 3.64 7.74 9.41
CA GLY A 104 3.33 9.09 9.89
C GLY A 104 4.03 10.19 9.09
N ARG A 105 4.22 9.99 7.78
CA ARG A 105 4.90 10.91 6.84
C ARG A 105 6.39 11.15 7.06
N ILE A 106 7.08 10.32 7.84
CA ILE A 106 8.52 10.49 8.07
C ILE A 106 9.34 10.49 6.77
N ASN A 107 8.91 9.75 5.75
CA ASN A 107 9.58 9.70 4.44
C ASN A 107 8.90 10.58 3.39
N TRP A 108 7.94 11.43 3.76
CA TRP A 108 7.18 12.25 2.84
C TRP A 108 8.07 13.30 2.16
N ASP A 109 8.01 13.35 0.84
CA ASP A 109 8.80 14.25 0.00
C ASP A 109 8.06 14.65 -1.28
N ASN A 110 8.77 15.36 -2.16
CA ASN A 110 8.20 15.78 -3.45
C ASN A 110 7.80 14.60 -4.35
N ASP A 111 8.40 13.43 -4.22
CA ASP A 111 8.01 12.26 -5.01
C ASP A 111 6.63 11.74 -4.61
N PHE A 112 6.29 11.76 -3.32
CA PHE A 112 4.92 11.47 -2.88
C PHE A 112 3.89 12.47 -3.40
N GLU A 113 4.25 13.76 -3.47
CA GLU A 113 3.39 14.79 -4.08
C GLU A 113 3.13 14.52 -5.58
N LEU A 114 4.17 14.06 -6.29
CA LEU A 114 4.08 13.67 -7.70
C LEU A 114 3.27 12.38 -7.87
N MET A 115 3.41 11.41 -6.97
CA MET A 115 2.58 10.21 -6.95
C MET A 115 1.09 10.55 -6.77
N CYS A 116 0.73 11.44 -5.84
CA CYS A 116 -0.65 11.92 -5.71
C CYS A 116 -1.17 12.57 -7.00
N LYS A 117 -0.32 13.34 -7.69
CA LYS A 117 -0.67 14.00 -8.95
C LYS A 117 -0.92 12.99 -10.07
N GLU A 118 -0.05 11.98 -10.20
CA GLU A 118 -0.21 10.94 -11.22
C GLU A 118 -1.41 10.03 -10.91
N LEU A 119 -1.63 9.63 -9.65
CA LEU A 119 -2.81 8.87 -9.25
C LEU A 119 -4.10 9.60 -9.66
N ARG A 120 -4.20 10.90 -9.33
CA ARG A 120 -5.32 11.74 -9.75
C ARG A 120 -5.48 11.75 -11.27
N LYS A 121 -4.38 11.90 -12.00
CA LYS A 121 -4.39 11.97 -13.47
C LYS A 121 -4.88 10.65 -14.07
N TYR A 122 -4.38 9.51 -13.61
CA TYR A 122 -4.80 8.21 -14.13
C TYR A 122 -6.29 7.98 -13.95
N LEU A 123 -6.81 8.17 -12.73
CA LEU A 123 -8.22 7.95 -12.41
C LEU A 123 -9.18 8.88 -13.17
N LEU A 124 -8.72 10.08 -13.55
CA LEU A 124 -9.57 11.10 -14.17
C LEU A 124 -9.42 11.23 -15.68
N THR A 125 -8.41 10.60 -16.30
CA THR A 125 -8.10 10.83 -17.72
C THR A 125 -7.79 9.57 -18.52
N CYS A 126 -7.52 8.44 -17.86
CA CYS A 126 -7.21 7.18 -18.55
C CYS A 126 -8.45 6.27 -18.61
N GLY A 127 -8.60 5.59 -19.75
CA GLY A 127 -9.62 4.56 -19.94
C GLY A 127 -11.05 5.04 -19.68
N ASN A 128 -11.87 4.12 -19.17
CA ASN A 128 -13.22 4.36 -18.67
C ASN A 128 -13.15 5.13 -17.35
N LEU A 129 -13.89 6.23 -17.29
CA LEU A 129 -13.93 7.10 -16.12
C LEU A 129 -14.96 6.61 -15.10
N LEU A 130 -14.69 6.88 -13.82
CA LEU A 130 -15.69 6.74 -12.77
C LEU A 130 -16.77 7.83 -12.90
N SER A 131 -17.86 7.69 -12.15
CA SER A 131 -18.91 8.72 -12.12
C SER A 131 -18.39 10.06 -11.61
N GLU A 132 -19.06 11.16 -11.96
CA GLU A 132 -18.61 12.49 -11.52
C GLU A 132 -18.58 12.62 -9.99
N GLU A 133 -19.54 12.02 -9.28
CA GLU A 133 -19.55 12.01 -7.81
C GLU A 133 -18.31 11.31 -7.24
N GLU A 134 -17.93 10.18 -7.81
CA GLU A 134 -16.74 9.42 -7.40
C GLU A 134 -15.44 10.16 -7.74
N ASN A 135 -15.39 10.81 -8.91
CA ASN A 135 -14.29 11.67 -9.30
C ASN A 135 -14.12 12.85 -8.33
N GLN A 136 -15.22 13.44 -7.84
CA GLN A 136 -15.16 14.47 -6.82
C GLN A 136 -14.68 13.94 -5.46
N LYS A 137 -15.09 12.72 -5.07
CA LYS A 137 -14.56 12.06 -3.86
C LYS A 137 -13.04 11.86 -3.96
N ILE A 138 -12.52 11.38 -5.10
CA ILE A 138 -11.08 11.23 -5.34
C ILE A 138 -10.36 12.57 -5.20
N LYS A 139 -10.85 13.63 -5.87
CA LYS A 139 -10.26 14.97 -5.79
C LYS A 139 -10.21 15.45 -4.34
N ASN A 140 -11.29 15.27 -3.58
CA ASN A 140 -11.37 15.68 -2.18
C ASN A 140 -10.40 14.90 -1.28
N ILE A 141 -10.29 13.58 -1.46
CA ILE A 141 -9.35 12.76 -0.69
C ILE A 141 -7.90 13.16 -0.99
N ILE A 142 -7.56 13.37 -2.27
CA ILE A 142 -6.21 13.82 -2.65
C ILE A 142 -5.89 15.22 -2.08
N LEU A 143 -6.88 16.11 -2.00
CA LEU A 143 -6.71 17.39 -1.31
C LEU A 143 -6.48 17.22 0.19
N LYS A 144 -7.19 16.29 0.86
CA LYS A 144 -6.96 15.98 2.27
C LYS A 144 -5.57 15.41 2.51
N ILE A 145 -5.08 14.54 1.61
CA ILE A 145 -3.71 14.02 1.64
C ILE A 145 -2.72 15.18 1.61
N LYS A 146 -2.88 16.14 0.70
CA LYS A 146 -1.98 17.30 0.59
C LYS A 146 -2.05 18.25 1.79
N LYS A 147 -3.22 18.37 2.42
CA LYS A 147 -3.44 19.23 3.60
C LYS A 147 -3.14 18.54 4.93
N ASP A 148 -2.70 17.30 4.90
CA ASP A 148 -2.50 16.46 6.08
C ASP A 148 -3.73 16.37 7.00
N THR A 149 -4.90 16.16 6.39
CA THR A 149 -6.20 16.00 7.10
C THR A 149 -6.91 14.71 6.73
N VAL A 150 -6.23 13.84 5.98
CA VAL A 150 -6.74 12.53 5.54
C VAL A 150 -6.85 11.57 6.72
N LYS A 151 -7.86 10.70 6.70
CA LYS A 151 -8.09 9.67 7.72
C LYS A 151 -8.09 8.29 7.09
N GLU A 152 -8.00 7.25 7.91
CA GLU A 152 -8.09 5.85 7.48
C GLU A 152 -9.30 5.58 6.56
N LYS A 153 -10.50 6.05 6.95
CA LYS A 153 -11.71 5.92 6.12
C LYS A 153 -11.63 6.62 4.76
N ASP A 154 -10.81 7.68 4.63
CA ASP A 154 -10.58 8.32 3.34
C ASP A 154 -9.69 7.42 2.45
N PHE A 155 -8.73 6.69 3.04
CA PHE A 155 -7.93 5.69 2.33
C PHE A 155 -8.74 4.46 1.95
N ASP A 156 -9.56 3.92 2.83
CA ASP A 156 -10.50 2.83 2.50
C ASP A 156 -11.30 3.20 1.24
N LYS A 157 -11.84 4.42 1.21
CA LYS A 157 -12.63 4.89 0.08
C LYS A 157 -11.78 5.10 -1.17
N LEU A 158 -10.57 5.63 -1.05
CA LEU A 158 -9.65 5.79 -2.18
C LEU A 158 -9.28 4.44 -2.78
N THR A 159 -8.97 3.45 -1.95
CA THR A 159 -8.62 2.09 -2.35
C THR A 159 -9.79 1.37 -3.03
N GLU A 160 -11.00 1.52 -2.49
CA GLU A 160 -12.23 1.04 -3.12
C GLU A 160 -12.40 1.64 -4.53
N LEU A 161 -12.24 2.97 -4.67
CA LEU A 161 -12.40 3.66 -5.94
C LEU A 161 -11.30 3.30 -6.95
N CYS A 162 -10.05 3.12 -6.50
CA CYS A 162 -8.95 2.63 -7.34
C CYS A 162 -9.24 1.22 -7.86
N THR A 163 -9.72 0.33 -6.98
CA THR A 163 -10.12 -1.04 -7.33
C THR A 163 -11.25 -1.01 -8.36
N LYS A 164 -12.29 -0.22 -8.11
CA LYS A 164 -13.41 -0.05 -9.05
C LYS A 164 -12.95 0.46 -10.41
N TRP A 165 -12.06 1.45 -10.45
CA TRP A 165 -11.54 1.98 -11.71
C TRP A 165 -10.80 0.90 -12.52
N ILE A 166 -10.04 0.02 -11.88
CA ILE A 166 -9.35 -1.08 -12.58
C ILE A 166 -10.34 -2.12 -13.10
N LEU A 167 -11.37 -2.44 -12.32
CA LEU A 167 -12.41 -3.38 -12.76
C LEU A 167 -13.20 -2.87 -13.98
N LEU A 168 -13.26 -1.55 -14.18
CA LEU A 168 -13.79 -0.90 -15.38
C LEU A 168 -12.77 -0.84 -16.54
N ASN A 169 -11.49 -1.03 -16.26
CA ASN A 169 -10.36 -0.85 -17.18
C ASN A 169 -9.47 -2.09 -17.21
N ARG A 170 -10.05 -3.23 -17.56
CA ARG A 170 -9.36 -4.53 -17.48
C ARG A 170 -8.34 -4.77 -18.59
N THR A 171 -8.45 -4.05 -19.71
CA THR A 171 -7.42 -4.10 -20.76
C THR A 171 -6.18 -3.33 -20.29
N PRO A 172 -5.01 -3.98 -20.18
CA PRO A 172 -3.79 -3.32 -19.70
C PRO A 172 -3.46 -2.05 -20.48
N ILE A 173 -3.14 -0.98 -19.75
CA ILE A 173 -2.66 0.27 -20.32
C ILE A 173 -1.18 0.38 -19.97
N GLU A 174 -0.31 0.46 -20.97
CA GLU A 174 1.13 0.59 -20.78
C GLU A 174 1.47 1.83 -19.94
N LEU A 175 2.30 1.65 -18.90
CA LEU A 175 2.78 2.75 -18.09
C LEU A 175 3.91 3.49 -18.82
N ARG A 176 3.64 4.74 -19.20
CA ARG A 176 4.69 5.64 -19.72
C ARG A 176 5.60 6.12 -18.59
N LYS A 177 6.70 6.77 -18.96
CA LYS A 177 7.65 7.39 -18.01
C LYS A 177 6.91 8.25 -16.96
N VAL A 178 7.11 7.91 -15.69
CA VAL A 178 6.54 8.64 -14.55
C VAL A 178 7.52 9.68 -14.00
N PRO A 179 7.03 10.79 -13.38
CA PRO A 179 7.86 11.92 -12.98
C PRO A 179 8.52 11.77 -11.59
N TYR A 180 8.36 10.65 -10.88
CA TYR A 180 8.91 10.41 -9.53
C TYR A 180 9.86 9.19 -9.50
N ASN A 181 10.66 9.05 -8.44
CA ASN A 181 11.65 8.00 -8.25
C ASN A 181 11.39 7.15 -6.99
N ARG A 182 10.20 6.54 -6.92
CA ARG A 182 9.75 5.63 -5.86
C ARG A 182 9.12 4.36 -6.41
#